data_AF-A0A7G5BVT3-F1
#
_entry.id   AF-A0A7G5BVT3-F1
#
_cell.length_a   1.000
_cell.length_b   1.000
_cell.length_c   1.000
_cell.angle_alpha   90.00
_cell.angle_beta   90.00
_cell.angle_gamma   90.00
#
_symmetry.space_group_name_H-M   'P 1'
#
loop_
_entity.id
_entity.type
_entity.pdbx_description
1 polymer ?
#
loop_
_entity_poly.entity_id
_entity_poly.type
_entity_poly.pdbx_seq_one_letter_code
_entity_poly.pdbx_strand_id
1 'polypeptide(L)'
;MKARTDMDYKETSRSGPVQWGATSVRNREDRRWRPLDIVLVLLLTIVSALMTFTDLGDRSAPQTFWKPDKAGDNFTVDFGETRTVDRINLYEGPGAKGNTKIESSIDGVSWEDYLEVEHKTNRVFTWKLDEKSVKARYMRFTTETTGYRLYEAGFFTTGIYAPIAVMNVQSDSNNSLTSEGSGLEVFDEQEYAPYRPDYRNGMYFDEIYHGRTAYEFIERMEPYENTHPPLGKVLLAIGVKMFDMTPYGWRFMAGVFGTLMVPVLYAAAKGMFQRTRYAFLAALLLVLEGFHLVHSRSSNVDIIGVTFTIIMFYGMYRYGETAWRNGGFRRSIGYLALSGFFFGAAAAVKWNYLYGGAGLAILLVFALVRRWREGKMAGDYDYVRRLVLTLMACVILFVAVPVGVYTASYKPYIQATKADDSYKDLWQYQKNMYHYHKGVKEPHPYASKWYTWPLMIRPVWYYGGKDLENGDAQSIAAIGNPLIWWGGLLAMLASWWLGFRRRDRVVLTLAVAYLSFYVPWMVAPRSITFLYHYFPMVPLLILSIVWMLRWFEERSYKGRWVTMAFTGVAAALLVWFYPIYTGMTVSREWMNVAIRWLPSWGF
;
A
#
# COMPACT_ATOMS: atom_id res chain seq x y z
N MET A 1 -63.18 -32.65 20.78
CA MET A 1 -62.18 -33.52 21.44
C MET A 1 -61.47 -34.36 20.37
N LYS A 2 -60.30 -33.92 19.91
CA LYS A 2 -59.26 -34.77 19.29
C LYS A 2 -58.00 -33.91 19.16
N ALA A 3 -57.09 -34.12 20.10
CA ALA A 3 -55.81 -33.45 20.22
C ALA A 3 -54.93 -33.77 18.99
N ARG A 4 -54.39 -32.75 18.34
CA ARG A 4 -53.22 -32.89 17.47
C ARG A 4 -51.99 -32.76 18.37
N THR A 5 -51.30 -33.88 18.54
CA THR A 5 -50.08 -34.04 19.34
C THR A 5 -48.89 -33.31 18.70
N ASP A 6 -48.14 -32.59 19.54
CA ASP A 6 -46.88 -31.87 19.32
C ASP A 6 -45.68 -32.72 18.81
N MET A 7 -45.92 -33.86 18.15
CA MET A 7 -44.86 -34.75 17.66
C MET A 7 -44.48 -34.55 16.19
N ASP A 8 -45.30 -33.87 15.38
CA ASP A 8 -44.97 -33.62 13.95
C ASP A 8 -44.05 -32.40 13.72
N TYR A 9 -43.73 -31.63 14.75
CA TYR A 9 -42.86 -30.44 14.63
C TYR A 9 -41.38 -30.69 14.95
N LYS A 10 -41.02 -31.91 15.40
CA LYS A 10 -39.65 -32.21 15.87
C LYS A 10 -38.77 -33.01 14.91
N GLU A 11 -39.28 -33.49 13.78
CA GLU A 11 -38.48 -34.30 12.85
C GLU A 11 -37.83 -33.57 11.67
N THR A 12 -38.08 -32.27 11.47
CA THR A 12 -37.44 -31.50 10.37
C THR A 12 -36.14 -30.76 10.74
N SER A 13 -35.61 -30.96 11.96
CA SER A 13 -34.42 -30.24 12.44
C SER A 13 -33.09 -31.02 12.44
N ARG A 14 -33.06 -32.25 11.94
CA ARG A 14 -31.81 -33.02 11.81
C ARG A 14 -31.11 -32.76 10.48
N SER A 15 -30.09 -31.90 10.53
CA SER A 15 -28.84 -31.98 9.75
C SER A 15 -28.93 -32.54 8.31
N GLY A 16 -29.19 -31.65 7.35
CA GLY A 16 -28.92 -31.85 5.92
C GLY A 16 -27.99 -30.76 5.37
N PRO A 17 -27.15 -31.04 4.34
CA PRO A 17 -26.19 -30.08 3.82
C PRO A 17 -26.92 -28.98 3.05
N VAL A 18 -26.81 -27.74 3.54
CA VAL A 18 -27.02 -26.46 2.82
C VAL A 18 -28.09 -26.54 1.72
N GLN A 19 -29.34 -26.20 2.08
CA GLN A 19 -30.38 -25.98 1.09
C GLN A 19 -29.92 -24.93 0.07
N TRP A 20 -29.78 -25.40 -1.17
CA TRP A 20 -29.53 -24.58 -2.34
C TRP A 20 -30.80 -23.81 -2.71
N GLY A 21 -30.69 -22.48 -2.82
CA GLY A 21 -31.59 -21.72 -3.69
C GLY A 21 -32.95 -21.28 -3.14
N ALA A 22 -33.09 -21.05 -1.84
CA ALA A 22 -34.17 -20.19 -1.34
C ALA A 22 -33.59 -18.85 -0.89
N THR A 23 -33.81 -17.78 -1.66
CA THR A 23 -33.77 -16.42 -1.13
C THR A 23 -34.93 -16.27 -0.13
N SER A 24 -34.77 -16.86 1.05
CA SER A 24 -35.68 -16.63 2.15
C SER A 24 -35.47 -15.19 2.65
N VAL A 25 -36.56 -14.55 3.07
CA VAL A 25 -36.55 -13.21 3.68
C VAL A 25 -35.53 -13.15 4.86
N ARG A 26 -35.31 -14.27 5.56
CA ARG A 26 -34.29 -14.47 6.59
C ARG A 26 -32.86 -14.12 6.14
N ASN A 27 -32.42 -14.54 4.96
CA ASN A 27 -31.06 -14.24 4.46
C ASN A 27 -30.83 -12.73 4.20
N ARG A 28 -31.91 -11.96 4.04
CA ARG A 28 -31.85 -10.51 3.83
C ARG A 28 -31.71 -9.74 5.14
N GLU A 29 -32.34 -10.21 6.21
CA GLU A 29 -32.20 -9.65 7.56
C GLU A 29 -30.80 -9.88 8.13
N ASP A 30 -30.21 -11.04 7.86
CA ASP A 30 -28.88 -11.41 8.38
C ASP A 30 -27.72 -10.62 7.75
N ARG A 31 -27.92 -10.09 6.53
CA ARG A 31 -26.99 -9.20 5.82
C ARG A 31 -27.11 -7.73 6.22
N ARG A 32 -28.23 -7.31 6.83
CA ARG A 32 -28.38 -5.92 7.29
C ARG A 32 -27.44 -5.67 8.45
N TRP A 33 -26.88 -4.46 8.47
CA TRP A 33 -26.07 -3.99 9.57
C TRP A 33 -27.00 -3.68 10.74
N ARG A 34 -26.72 -4.31 11.88
CA ARG A 34 -27.34 -4.05 13.17
C ARG A 34 -26.55 -2.94 13.87
N PRO A 35 -27.10 -2.28 14.90
CA PRO A 35 -26.35 -1.28 15.67
C PRO A 35 -25.01 -1.82 16.19
N LEU A 36 -24.97 -3.09 16.61
CA LEU A 36 -23.73 -3.76 17.01
C LEU A 36 -22.70 -3.85 15.88
N ASP A 37 -23.12 -4.09 14.63
CA ASP A 37 -22.19 -4.10 13.48
C ASP A 37 -21.49 -2.74 13.34
N ILE A 38 -22.24 -1.64 13.52
CA ILE A 38 -21.69 -0.27 13.44
C ILE A 38 -20.67 -0.03 14.55
N VAL A 39 -21.01 -0.37 15.80
CA VAL A 39 -20.12 -0.19 16.95
C VAL A 39 -18.82 -0.99 16.77
N LEU A 40 -18.91 -2.25 16.37
CA LEU A 40 -17.75 -3.12 16.18
C LEU A 40 -16.84 -2.63 15.04
N VAL A 41 -17.42 -2.19 13.92
CA VAL A 41 -16.66 -1.64 12.81
C VAL A 41 -15.97 -0.35 13.21
N LEU A 42 -16.68 0.58 13.84
CA LEU A 42 -16.09 1.84 14.30
C LEU A 42 -14.94 1.61 15.28
N LEU A 43 -15.11 0.68 16.23
CA LEU A 43 -14.05 0.32 17.17
C LEU A 43 -12.79 -0.18 16.43
N LEU A 44 -12.94 -1.15 15.52
CA LEU A 44 -11.80 -1.70 14.77
C LEU A 44 -11.17 -0.67 13.83
N THR A 45 -11.99 0.20 13.21
CA THR A 45 -11.50 1.30 12.38
C THR A 45 -10.71 2.31 13.21
N ILE A 46 -11.17 2.67 14.41
CA ILE A 46 -10.43 3.58 15.31
C ILE A 46 -9.12 2.92 15.74
N VAL A 47 -9.11 1.66 16.14
CA VAL A 47 -7.88 0.95 16.51
C VAL A 47 -6.89 0.91 15.34
N SER A 48 -7.37 0.58 14.13
CA SER A 48 -6.54 0.60 12.91
C SER A 48 -6.00 1.98 12.59
N ALA A 49 -6.83 3.03 12.76
CA ALA A 49 -6.43 4.41 12.53
C ALA A 49 -5.36 4.84 13.53
N LEU A 50 -5.52 4.53 14.81
CA LEU A 50 -4.51 4.82 15.83
C LEU A 50 -3.19 4.13 15.49
N MET A 51 -3.19 2.83 15.21
CA MET A 51 -1.96 2.10 14.83
C MET A 51 -1.31 2.65 13.55
N THR A 52 -2.11 3.13 12.60
CA THR A 52 -1.62 3.66 11.33
C THR A 52 -1.08 5.08 11.46
N PHE A 53 -1.83 5.99 12.09
CA PHE A 53 -1.51 7.42 12.12
C PHE A 53 -0.64 7.84 13.30
N THR A 54 -0.51 7.02 14.35
CA THR A 54 0.48 7.27 15.40
C THR A 54 1.86 7.10 14.80
N ASP A 55 2.69 8.13 14.91
CA ASP A 55 4.09 8.07 14.48
C ASP A 55 4.26 7.69 13.01
N LEU A 56 3.41 8.23 12.14
CA LEU A 56 3.43 7.96 10.69
C LEU A 56 4.65 8.60 10.00
N GLY A 57 5.18 9.67 10.58
CA GLY A 57 6.27 10.49 10.07
C GLY A 57 6.12 11.93 10.55
N ASP A 58 7.17 12.72 10.37
CA ASP A 58 7.18 14.12 10.77
C ASP A 58 6.20 14.92 9.92
N ARG A 59 5.56 15.91 10.56
CA ARG A 59 4.61 16.84 9.95
C ARG A 59 5.27 18.10 9.42
N SER A 60 6.59 18.14 9.49
CA SER A 60 7.45 19.19 8.98
C SER A 60 8.64 18.53 8.29
N ALA A 61 9.15 19.21 7.29
CA ALA A 61 10.36 18.88 6.54
C ALA A 61 10.76 20.15 5.80
N PRO A 62 12.03 20.29 5.39
CA PRO A 62 12.43 21.44 4.57
C PRO A 62 11.59 21.54 3.28
N GLN A 63 11.16 22.76 2.95
CA GLN A 63 10.29 23.11 1.82
C GLN A 63 10.96 24.10 0.85
N THR A 64 11.85 24.96 1.33
CA THR A 64 12.64 25.89 0.51
C THR A 64 13.86 25.18 -0.05
N PHE A 65 14.43 25.72 -1.13
CA PHE A 65 15.59 25.10 -1.76
C PHE A 65 16.41 26.08 -2.60
N TRP A 66 17.66 25.70 -2.81
CA TRP A 66 18.50 26.23 -3.87
C TRP A 66 18.59 25.27 -5.05
N LYS A 67 18.40 25.80 -6.25
CA LYS A 67 18.60 25.10 -7.52
C LYS A 67 19.52 25.93 -8.42
N PRO A 68 20.82 25.58 -8.47
CA PRO A 68 21.76 26.29 -9.31
C PRO A 68 21.54 25.95 -10.79
N ASP A 69 21.69 26.95 -11.65
CA ASP A 69 21.51 26.85 -13.10
C ASP A 69 22.84 26.90 -13.87
N LYS A 70 23.95 27.25 -13.21
CA LYS A 70 25.27 27.30 -13.84
C LYS A 70 26.37 26.66 -12.98
N ALA A 71 27.30 25.97 -13.63
CA ALA A 71 28.53 25.51 -12.98
C ALA A 71 29.36 26.71 -12.48
N GLY A 72 29.89 26.60 -11.26
CA GLY A 72 30.54 27.67 -10.52
C GLY A 72 29.59 28.52 -9.68
N ASP A 73 28.26 28.36 -9.82
CA ASP A 73 27.32 28.99 -8.88
C ASP A 73 27.63 28.50 -7.47
N ASN A 74 27.84 29.44 -6.55
CA ASN A 74 28.34 29.14 -5.22
C ASN A 74 27.78 30.09 -4.14
N PHE A 75 27.87 29.64 -2.90
CA PHE A 75 27.60 30.47 -1.73
C PHE A 75 28.51 30.05 -0.57
N THR A 76 28.75 31.00 0.35
CA THR A 76 29.59 30.81 1.53
C THR A 76 28.77 31.02 2.81
N VAL A 77 28.84 30.04 3.70
CA VAL A 77 28.26 30.04 5.04
C VAL A 77 29.31 30.55 6.02
N ASP A 78 28.97 31.51 6.89
CA ASP A 78 29.80 31.98 8.00
C ASP A 78 29.15 31.58 9.33
N PHE A 79 29.89 30.83 10.16
CA PHE A 79 29.47 30.48 11.52
C PHE A 79 29.71 31.60 12.56
N GLY A 80 30.31 32.73 12.14
CA GLY A 80 30.68 33.89 12.95
C GLY A 80 32.00 33.70 13.72
N GLU A 81 32.30 32.47 14.11
CA GLU A 81 33.55 32.08 14.78
C GLU A 81 34.01 30.70 14.30
N THR A 82 35.27 30.35 14.59
CA THR A 82 35.79 29.02 14.25
C THR A 82 35.08 27.96 15.09
N ARG A 83 34.42 27.02 14.40
CA ARG A 83 33.72 25.87 14.98
C ARG A 83 34.45 24.58 14.64
N THR A 84 34.19 23.54 15.43
CA THR A 84 34.56 22.16 15.06
C THR A 84 33.34 21.52 14.42
N VAL A 85 33.43 21.23 13.12
CA VAL A 85 32.41 20.54 12.33
C VAL A 85 32.83 19.09 12.23
N ASP A 86 31.99 18.17 12.70
CA ASP A 86 32.26 16.72 12.66
C ASP A 86 31.34 15.97 11.70
N ARG A 87 30.19 16.57 11.38
CA ARG A 87 29.13 15.95 10.56
C ARG A 87 28.43 17.01 9.72
N ILE A 88 28.03 16.60 8.52
CA ILE A 88 27.08 17.32 7.67
C ILE A 88 25.90 16.40 7.32
N ASN A 89 24.69 16.92 7.44
CA ASN A 89 23.48 16.28 6.96
C ASN A 89 22.87 17.14 5.85
N LEU A 90 22.57 16.55 4.69
CA LEU A 90 22.03 17.24 3.52
C LEU A 90 20.66 16.69 3.15
N TYR A 91 19.65 17.54 3.01
CA TYR A 91 18.34 17.16 2.51
C TYR A 91 18.21 17.51 1.03
N GLU A 92 18.11 16.48 0.20
CA GLU A 92 18.10 16.62 -1.26
C GLU A 92 16.69 16.48 -1.83
N GLY A 93 16.41 17.19 -2.91
CA GLY A 93 15.12 17.16 -3.58
C GLY A 93 15.16 16.67 -5.03
N PRO A 94 14.07 16.88 -5.78
CA PRO A 94 13.92 16.31 -7.13
C PRO A 94 14.75 17.05 -8.17
N GLY A 95 15.14 16.30 -9.20
CA GLY A 95 16.27 16.64 -10.07
C GLY A 95 17.54 16.31 -9.28
N ALA A 96 18.28 15.26 -9.62
CA ALA A 96 19.45 14.85 -8.85
C ALA A 96 20.40 14.12 -9.80
N LYS A 97 21.01 14.91 -10.68
CA LYS A 97 21.94 14.48 -11.73
C LYS A 97 23.25 15.31 -11.73
N GLY A 98 23.45 16.12 -10.70
CA GLY A 98 24.56 17.07 -10.62
C GLY A 98 25.45 16.83 -9.41
N ASN A 99 26.48 17.66 -9.26
CA ASN A 99 27.51 17.53 -8.25
C ASN A 99 27.73 18.88 -7.55
N THR A 100 27.96 18.81 -6.24
CA THR A 100 28.37 19.96 -5.42
C THR A 100 29.69 19.66 -4.75
N LYS A 101 30.63 20.60 -4.86
CA LYS A 101 31.86 20.61 -4.08
C LYS A 101 31.64 21.46 -2.82
N ILE A 102 32.04 20.94 -1.67
CA ILE A 102 32.00 21.64 -0.38
C ILE A 102 33.43 21.84 0.08
N GLU A 103 33.78 23.07 0.42
CA GLU A 103 35.12 23.48 0.86
C GLU A 103 35.02 24.18 2.22
N SER A 104 36.04 24.03 3.06
CA SER A 104 36.12 24.64 4.39
C SER A 104 37.24 25.67 4.46
N SER A 105 37.05 26.70 5.28
CA SER A 105 38.08 27.72 5.55
C SER A 105 37.96 28.29 6.97
N ILE A 106 39.08 28.72 7.54
CA ILE A 106 39.14 29.44 8.83
C ILE A 106 39.19 30.95 8.61
N ASP A 107 39.85 31.40 7.55
CA ASP A 107 40.14 32.81 7.25
C ASP A 107 39.26 33.40 6.12
N GLY A 108 38.53 32.56 5.39
CA GLY A 108 37.72 32.94 4.23
C GLY A 108 38.52 33.13 2.93
N VAL A 109 39.84 32.92 2.98
CA VAL A 109 40.78 33.14 1.87
C VAL A 109 41.42 31.83 1.41
N SER A 110 41.86 31.01 2.37
CA SER A 110 42.49 29.71 2.14
C SER A 110 41.42 28.62 2.25
N TRP A 111 41.18 27.90 1.16
CA TRP A 111 40.11 26.90 1.07
C TRP A 111 40.67 25.49 0.94
N GLU A 112 40.13 24.57 1.72
CA GLU A 112 40.46 23.14 1.69
C GLU A 112 39.24 22.30 1.34
N ASP A 113 39.46 21.20 0.62
CA ASP A 113 38.38 20.31 0.19
C ASP A 113 37.76 19.57 1.39
N TYR A 114 36.46 19.79 1.59
CA TYR A 114 35.71 19.12 2.65
C TYR A 114 34.97 17.90 2.11
N LEU A 115 34.08 18.06 1.12
CA LEU A 115 33.27 16.96 0.61
C LEU A 115 32.86 17.18 -0.84
N GLU A 116 32.90 16.14 -1.65
CA GLU A 116 32.23 16.11 -2.96
C GLU A 116 30.91 15.35 -2.85
N VAL A 117 29.83 15.96 -3.32
CA VAL A 117 28.47 15.43 -3.22
C VAL A 117 27.92 15.18 -4.61
N GLU A 118 27.86 13.92 -5.01
CA GLU A 118 27.10 13.47 -6.17
C GLU A 118 25.62 13.37 -5.79
N HIS A 119 24.76 14.22 -6.38
CA HIS A 119 23.31 14.19 -6.19
C HIS A 119 22.70 13.09 -7.04
N LYS A 120 21.91 12.20 -6.41
CA LYS A 120 21.39 10.99 -7.09
C LYS A 120 19.88 10.99 -7.21
N THR A 121 19.38 10.58 -8.37
CA THR A 121 17.93 10.42 -8.61
C THR A 121 17.25 9.44 -7.66
N ASN A 122 17.99 8.56 -6.97
CA ASN A 122 17.48 7.65 -5.95
C ASN A 122 17.71 8.15 -4.50
N ARG A 123 18.04 9.43 -4.32
CA ARG A 123 18.18 10.10 -3.02
C ARG A 123 17.42 11.44 -3.07
N VAL A 124 16.11 11.38 -2.86
CA VAL A 124 15.19 12.53 -2.94
C VAL A 124 14.27 12.50 -1.72
N PHE A 125 14.08 13.67 -1.09
CA PHE A 125 13.34 13.86 0.16
C PHE A 125 13.84 12.92 1.26
N THR A 126 15.16 12.85 1.38
CA THR A 126 15.87 12.06 2.39
C THR A 126 17.14 12.79 2.78
N TRP A 127 17.59 12.56 4.01
CA TRP A 127 18.85 13.09 4.51
C TRP A 127 20.02 12.18 4.09
N LYS A 128 21.03 12.78 3.46
CA LYS A 128 22.39 12.23 3.31
C LYS A 128 23.20 12.64 4.53
N LEU A 129 24.01 11.74 5.06
CA LEU A 129 24.87 11.99 6.22
C LEU A 129 26.31 11.64 5.85
N ASP A 130 27.24 12.53 6.18
CA ASP A 130 28.68 12.31 6.10
C ASP A 130 29.37 12.83 7.36
N GLU A 131 30.31 12.03 7.87
CA GLU A 131 31.12 12.36 9.04
C GLU A 131 32.54 12.68 8.61
N LYS A 132 32.97 13.92 8.84
CA LYS A 132 34.33 14.39 8.59
C LYS A 132 34.61 15.53 9.55
N SER A 133 35.66 15.39 10.35
CA SER A 133 36.05 16.42 11.33
C SER A 133 36.94 17.48 10.68
N VAL A 134 36.57 18.76 10.83
CA VAL A 134 37.34 19.92 10.38
C VAL A 134 37.10 21.11 11.31
N LYS A 135 38.11 21.95 11.50
CA LYS A 135 37.93 23.27 12.12
C LYS A 135 37.67 24.28 11.02
N ALA A 136 36.49 24.88 11.03
CA ALA A 136 36.07 25.82 10.00
C ALA A 136 35.29 26.98 10.62
N ARG A 137 35.48 28.18 10.09
CA ARG A 137 34.55 29.30 10.27
C ARG A 137 33.61 29.42 9.08
N TYR A 138 34.14 29.12 7.89
CA TYR A 138 33.43 29.25 6.63
C TYR A 138 33.29 27.90 5.93
N MET A 139 32.13 27.67 5.33
CA MET A 139 31.87 26.53 4.43
C MET A 139 31.34 27.06 3.10
N ARG A 140 31.97 26.69 1.99
CA ARG A 140 31.55 27.11 0.65
C ARG A 140 30.99 25.93 -0.12
N PHE A 141 29.83 26.13 -0.73
CA PHE A 141 29.19 25.17 -1.62
C PHE A 141 29.34 25.68 -3.04
N THR A 142 29.95 24.89 -3.92
CA THR A 142 30.19 25.24 -5.32
C THR A 142 29.53 24.19 -6.21
N THR A 143 28.69 24.64 -7.13
CA THR A 143 28.05 23.78 -8.13
C THR A 143 29.09 23.36 -9.17
N GLU A 144 29.38 22.07 -9.29
CA GLU A 144 30.23 21.58 -10.38
C GLU A 144 29.41 21.21 -11.61
N THR A 145 28.27 20.54 -11.39
CA THR A 145 27.30 20.19 -12.42
C THR A 145 25.89 20.43 -11.91
N THR A 146 25.04 21.02 -12.76
CA THR A 146 23.69 21.47 -12.40
C THR A 146 22.68 20.33 -12.49
N GLY A 147 21.41 20.63 -12.19
CA GLY A 147 20.32 19.65 -12.24
C GLY A 147 20.07 18.97 -10.91
N TYR A 148 20.29 19.68 -9.80
CA TYR A 148 19.87 19.30 -8.47
C TYR A 148 19.09 20.38 -7.72
N ARG A 149 18.37 19.97 -6.66
CA ARG A 149 17.81 20.86 -5.64
C ARG A 149 18.34 20.48 -4.28
N LEU A 150 18.94 21.44 -3.59
CA LEU A 150 19.39 21.28 -2.20
C LEU A 150 18.43 22.05 -1.32
N TYR A 151 17.71 21.34 -0.46
CA TYR A 151 16.65 21.91 0.37
C TYR A 151 17.17 22.35 1.73
N GLU A 152 18.12 21.62 2.33
CA GLU A 152 18.62 21.97 3.66
C GLU A 152 19.97 21.33 3.92
N ALA A 153 20.79 21.98 4.76
CA ALA A 153 22.07 21.45 5.21
C ALA A 153 22.32 21.75 6.69
N GLY A 154 22.47 20.72 7.52
CA GLY A 154 22.85 20.88 8.93
C GLY A 154 24.30 20.50 9.18
N PHE A 155 25.07 21.37 9.83
CA PHE A 155 26.41 21.02 10.35
C PHE A 155 26.34 20.71 11.83
N PHE A 156 27.08 19.70 12.30
CA PHE A 156 27.02 19.28 13.70
C PHE A 156 28.41 19.03 14.27
N THR A 157 28.53 19.25 15.58
CA THR A 157 29.67 18.83 16.40
C THR A 157 29.29 17.55 17.14
N THR A 158 30.26 16.64 17.32
CA THR A 158 30.05 15.38 18.02
C THR A 158 29.49 15.61 19.43
N GLY A 159 28.39 14.92 19.76
CA GLY A 159 27.71 15.04 21.06
C GLY A 159 26.80 16.27 21.21
N ILE A 160 26.70 17.13 20.19
CA ILE A 160 25.75 18.24 20.14
C ILE A 160 24.69 17.93 19.07
N TYR A 161 23.46 17.68 19.52
CA TYR A 161 22.35 17.25 18.66
C TYR A 161 21.64 18.39 17.91
N ALA A 162 21.91 19.64 18.28
CA ALA A 162 21.43 20.81 17.54
C ALA A 162 22.45 21.19 16.45
N PRO A 163 22.01 21.66 15.28
CA PRO A 163 22.93 22.12 14.24
C PRO A 163 23.71 23.35 14.71
N ILE A 164 24.92 23.50 14.18
CA ILE A 164 25.78 24.67 14.39
C ILE A 164 25.08 25.89 13.79
N ALA A 165 24.89 26.92 14.61
CA ALA A 165 24.23 28.14 14.17
C ALA A 165 24.99 28.83 13.02
N VAL A 166 24.27 29.16 11.96
CA VAL A 166 24.76 29.92 10.82
C VAL A 166 24.48 31.41 11.06
N MET A 167 25.55 32.23 11.03
CA MET A 167 25.43 33.67 11.26
C MET A 167 25.12 34.44 9.98
N ASN A 168 25.64 33.99 8.85
CA ASN A 168 25.41 34.63 7.56
C ASN A 168 25.60 33.62 6.42
N VAL A 169 24.88 33.83 5.32
CA VAL A 169 25.11 33.13 4.05
C VAL A 169 25.25 34.17 2.95
N GLN A 170 26.37 34.13 2.24
CA GLN A 170 26.71 35.07 1.17
C GLN A 170 26.79 34.35 -0.17
N SER A 171 25.91 34.71 -1.09
CA SER A 171 25.96 34.25 -2.48
C SER A 171 27.02 35.02 -3.28
N ASP A 172 27.69 34.36 -4.20
CA ASP A 172 28.61 35.03 -5.13
C ASP A 172 27.82 35.91 -6.12
N SER A 173 28.30 37.13 -6.33
CA SER A 173 27.79 38.07 -7.33
C SER A 173 27.77 37.52 -8.76
N ASN A 174 28.61 36.53 -9.06
CA ASN A 174 28.70 35.88 -10.36
C ASN A 174 27.72 34.72 -10.54
N ASN A 175 26.86 34.42 -9.55
CA ASN A 175 25.86 33.36 -9.68
C ASN A 175 24.89 33.64 -10.84
N SER A 176 24.34 32.57 -11.43
CA SER A 176 23.33 32.71 -12.48
C SER A 176 22.08 33.45 -11.98
N LEU A 177 21.58 34.39 -12.78
CA LEU A 177 20.32 35.09 -12.50
C LEU A 177 19.08 34.20 -12.67
N THR A 178 19.25 33.02 -13.27
CA THR A 178 18.21 32.01 -13.52
C THR A 178 18.18 30.91 -12.47
N SER A 179 19.11 30.93 -11.51
CA SER A 179 19.07 30.01 -10.36
C SER A 179 17.83 30.30 -9.51
N GLU A 180 17.18 29.23 -9.04
CA GLU A 180 16.00 29.36 -8.15
C GLU A 180 16.48 29.27 -6.70
N GLY A 181 16.04 30.21 -5.86
CA GLY A 181 16.52 30.35 -4.49
C GLY A 181 18.01 30.72 -4.40
N SER A 182 18.58 30.61 -3.21
CA SER A 182 19.97 30.93 -2.90
C SER A 182 20.50 30.05 -1.77
N GLY A 183 21.76 30.25 -1.37
CA GLY A 183 22.29 29.56 -0.20
C GLY A 183 21.54 29.83 1.10
N LEU A 184 20.77 30.92 1.19
CA LEU A 184 19.94 31.21 2.38
C LEU A 184 18.87 30.12 2.58
N GLU A 185 18.22 29.71 1.50
CA GLU A 185 17.20 28.65 1.46
C GLU A 185 17.77 27.24 1.70
N VAL A 186 19.07 27.11 1.94
CA VAL A 186 19.72 25.86 2.33
C VAL A 186 19.98 25.81 3.84
N PHE A 187 19.73 26.91 4.56
CA PHE A 187 20.01 27.09 5.99
C PHE A 187 18.90 27.86 6.74
N ASP A 188 17.73 28.05 6.13
CA ASP A 188 16.62 28.81 6.70
C ASP A 188 15.65 27.97 7.54
N GLU A 189 15.69 26.63 7.46
CA GLU A 189 14.81 25.72 8.19
C GLU A 189 15.61 24.72 9.06
N GLN A 190 16.69 25.20 9.69
CA GLN A 190 17.62 24.42 10.52
C GLN A 190 16.96 23.63 11.65
N GLU A 191 15.80 24.06 12.16
CA GLU A 191 15.02 23.32 13.17
C GLU A 191 14.55 21.94 12.69
N TYR A 192 14.50 21.71 11.37
CA TYR A 192 14.11 20.43 10.79
C TYR A 192 15.31 19.53 10.50
N ALA A 193 16.54 20.01 10.62
CA ALA A 193 17.75 19.22 10.38
C ALA A 193 18.00 18.27 11.56
N PRO A 194 17.74 16.95 11.40
CA PRO A 194 17.95 16.02 12.50
C PRO A 194 19.44 15.71 12.60
N TYR A 195 19.99 15.62 13.81
CA TYR A 195 21.34 15.06 13.99
C TYR A 195 21.44 13.65 13.42
N ARG A 196 20.44 12.80 13.74
CA ARG A 196 20.31 11.42 13.26
C ARG A 196 19.01 11.25 12.46
N PRO A 197 19.08 11.24 11.13
CA PRO A 197 17.94 10.95 10.29
C PRO A 197 17.38 9.54 10.51
N ASP A 198 16.06 9.39 10.43
CA ASP A 198 15.40 8.09 10.49
C ASP A 198 14.16 8.02 9.58
N TYR A 199 13.37 6.95 9.66
CA TYR A 199 12.19 6.78 8.81
C TYR A 199 11.15 7.91 8.96
N ARG A 200 11.20 8.70 10.04
CA ARG A 200 10.25 9.79 10.29
C ARG A 200 10.53 11.03 9.47
N ASN A 201 11.78 11.28 9.09
CA ASN A 201 12.23 12.52 8.44
C ASN A 201 12.68 12.33 6.98
N GLY A 202 12.50 11.14 6.41
CA GLY A 202 12.87 10.89 5.02
C GLY A 202 12.12 9.75 4.36
N MET A 203 12.20 9.71 3.02
CA MET A 203 11.72 8.61 2.21
C MET A 203 12.55 7.35 2.41
N TYR A 204 11.88 6.21 2.40
CA TYR A 204 12.50 4.89 2.36
C TYR A 204 11.76 3.98 1.38
N PHE A 205 12.42 2.91 0.93
CA PHE A 205 11.83 1.93 -0.01
C PHE A 205 11.18 2.63 -1.23
N ASP A 206 10.00 2.17 -1.66
CA ASP A 206 9.27 2.66 -2.83
C ASP A 206 8.61 4.04 -2.63
N GLU A 207 8.79 4.71 -1.48
CA GLU A 207 8.30 6.08 -1.29
C GLU A 207 8.94 7.07 -2.27
N ILE A 208 10.20 6.79 -2.65
CA ILE A 208 10.92 7.55 -3.69
C ILE A 208 10.31 7.43 -5.08
N TYR A 209 9.48 6.42 -5.31
CA TYR A 209 8.77 6.24 -6.56
C TYR A 209 7.37 6.85 -6.47
N HIS A 210 6.63 6.55 -5.40
CA HIS A 210 5.21 6.89 -5.34
C HIS A 210 4.94 8.25 -4.68
N GLY A 211 5.55 8.50 -3.52
CA GLY A 211 5.44 9.78 -2.81
C GLY A 211 6.10 10.92 -3.57
N ARG A 212 7.29 10.66 -4.12
CA ARG A 212 7.98 11.61 -5.01
C ARG A 212 7.14 11.99 -6.22
N THR A 213 6.61 11.01 -6.96
CA THR A 213 5.82 11.33 -8.16
C THR A 213 4.48 11.99 -7.84
N ALA A 214 3.94 11.78 -6.64
CA ALA A 214 2.82 12.57 -6.15
C ALA A 214 3.17 14.07 -6.07
N TYR A 215 4.35 14.42 -5.56
CA TYR A 215 4.88 15.80 -5.59
C TYR A 215 5.12 16.30 -7.02
N GLU A 216 5.75 15.49 -7.87
CA GLU A 216 6.02 15.88 -9.28
C GLU A 216 4.72 16.17 -10.06
N PHE A 217 3.62 15.46 -9.76
CA PHE A 217 2.30 15.80 -10.33
C PHE A 217 1.74 17.15 -9.86
N ILE A 218 2.04 17.56 -8.62
CA ILE A 218 1.59 18.85 -8.07
C ILE A 218 2.38 19.97 -8.73
N GLU A 219 3.70 19.82 -8.79
CA GLU A 219 4.64 20.81 -9.34
C GLU A 219 4.74 20.79 -10.87
N ARG A 220 4.00 19.90 -11.54
CA ARG A 220 4.04 19.71 -13.00
C ARG A 220 5.45 19.44 -13.53
N MET A 221 6.16 18.58 -12.81
CA MET A 221 7.49 18.10 -13.16
C MET A 221 7.41 16.75 -13.87
N GLU A 222 8.36 16.48 -14.76
CA GLU A 222 8.44 15.16 -15.41
C GLU A 222 8.48 14.04 -14.34
N PRO A 223 7.50 13.12 -14.34
CA PRO A 223 7.34 12.13 -13.29
C PRO A 223 8.44 11.08 -13.37
N TYR A 224 9.11 10.84 -12.24
CA TYR A 224 10.17 9.84 -12.13
C TYR A 224 9.63 8.41 -12.29
N GLU A 225 8.49 8.11 -11.66
CA GLU A 225 7.88 6.79 -11.71
C GLU A 225 6.75 6.74 -12.75
N ASN A 226 7.08 6.24 -13.94
CA ASN A 226 6.20 6.05 -15.09
C ASN A 226 5.91 4.59 -15.48
N THR A 227 6.33 3.64 -14.65
CA THR A 227 6.22 2.19 -14.83
C THR A 227 4.93 1.63 -14.28
N HIS A 228 4.14 2.41 -13.54
CA HIS A 228 2.79 2.03 -13.13
C HIS A 228 1.75 3.09 -13.48
N PRO A 229 0.49 2.68 -13.73
CA PRO A 229 -0.64 3.59 -13.86
C PRO A 229 -0.74 4.60 -12.71
N PRO A 230 -1.30 5.80 -12.96
CA PRO A 230 -1.09 6.94 -12.06
C PRO A 230 -2.08 7.04 -10.90
N LEU A 231 -3.24 6.36 -10.90
CA LEU A 231 -4.32 6.63 -9.93
C LEU A 231 -3.86 6.54 -8.47
N GLY A 232 -3.01 5.58 -8.13
CA GLY A 232 -2.44 5.47 -6.78
C GLY A 232 -1.67 6.72 -6.39
N LYS A 233 -0.80 7.21 -7.28
CA LYS A 233 0.01 8.42 -7.07
C LYS A 233 -0.83 9.68 -7.06
N VAL A 234 -1.89 9.75 -7.88
CA VAL A 234 -2.87 10.84 -7.86
C VAL A 234 -3.59 10.92 -6.51
N LEU A 235 -3.93 9.78 -5.91
CA LEU A 235 -4.53 9.74 -4.58
C LEU A 235 -3.51 10.13 -3.50
N LEU A 236 -2.26 9.69 -3.60
CA LEU A 236 -1.19 10.11 -2.67
C LEU A 236 -0.94 11.62 -2.72
N ALA A 237 -1.06 12.25 -3.89
CA ALA A 237 -0.91 13.70 -4.06
C ALA A 237 -1.95 14.52 -3.26
N ILE A 238 -3.10 13.93 -2.90
CA ILE A 238 -4.07 14.58 -2.01
C ILE A 238 -3.45 14.78 -0.62
N GLY A 239 -2.70 13.80 -0.11
CA GLY A 239 -2.03 13.89 1.19
C GLY A 239 -0.95 14.98 1.19
N VAL A 240 -0.12 15.01 0.14
CA VAL A 240 0.90 16.05 -0.04
C VAL A 240 0.27 17.45 -0.14
N LYS A 241 -0.87 17.62 -0.81
CA LYS A 241 -1.58 18.91 -0.85
C LYS A 241 -2.18 19.34 0.48
N MET A 242 -2.45 18.40 1.39
CA MET A 242 -3.10 18.68 2.67
C MET A 242 -2.09 18.99 3.79
N PHE A 243 -0.87 18.47 3.69
CA PHE A 243 0.14 18.50 4.75
C PHE A 243 1.54 18.82 4.21
N ASP A 244 1.62 19.45 3.04
CA ASP A 244 2.83 19.76 2.29
C ASP A 244 3.71 18.54 1.98
N MET A 245 4.92 18.77 1.45
CA MET A 245 5.86 17.69 1.12
C MET A 245 6.59 17.22 2.38
N THR A 246 5.84 16.56 3.26
CA THR A 246 6.30 16.04 4.55
C THR A 246 6.11 14.53 4.65
N PRO A 247 6.92 13.82 5.46
CA PRO A 247 6.77 12.39 5.73
C PRO A 247 5.36 11.96 6.09
N TYR A 248 4.70 12.74 6.94
CA TYR A 248 3.29 12.55 7.26
C TYR A 248 2.40 12.72 6.01
N GLY A 249 2.59 13.79 5.24
CA GLY A 249 1.77 14.14 4.07
C GLY A 249 1.78 13.08 2.98
N TRP A 250 2.96 12.60 2.55
CA TRP A 250 3.02 11.58 1.48
C TRP A 250 2.56 10.19 1.93
N ARG A 251 2.55 9.89 3.23
CA ARG A 251 2.04 8.62 3.79
C ARG A 251 0.55 8.67 4.12
N PHE A 252 0.00 9.86 4.35
CA PHE A 252 -1.36 10.07 4.87
C PHE A 252 -2.42 9.27 4.11
N MET A 253 -2.44 9.36 2.78
CA MET A 253 -3.47 8.71 1.97
C MET A 253 -3.33 7.20 1.92
N ALA A 254 -2.11 6.64 1.99
CA ALA A 254 -1.93 5.20 2.19
C ALA A 254 -2.55 4.76 3.52
N GLY A 255 -2.39 5.56 4.57
CA GLY A 255 -3.00 5.32 5.88
C GLY A 255 -4.53 5.41 5.89
N VAL A 256 -5.10 6.35 5.13
CA VAL A 256 -6.56 6.45 4.93
C VAL A 256 -7.08 5.18 4.27
N PHE A 257 -6.47 4.73 3.16
CA PHE A 257 -6.92 3.51 2.47
C PHE A 257 -6.70 2.24 3.30
N GLY A 258 -5.61 2.15 4.06
CA GLY A 258 -5.39 1.06 5.02
C GLY A 258 -6.49 1.00 6.09
N THR A 259 -6.84 2.15 6.66
CA THR A 259 -7.92 2.28 7.64
C THR A 259 -9.30 1.98 7.05
N LEU A 260 -9.58 2.44 5.83
CA LEU A 260 -10.82 2.17 5.08
C LEU A 260 -10.95 0.70 4.65
N MET A 261 -9.84 -0.03 4.52
CA MET A 261 -9.87 -1.45 4.20
C MET A 261 -10.61 -2.27 5.27
N VAL A 262 -10.56 -1.84 6.54
CA VAL A 262 -11.24 -2.50 7.67
C VAL A 262 -12.77 -2.55 7.50
N PRO A 263 -13.50 -1.42 7.36
CA PRO A 263 -14.94 -1.43 7.13
C PRO A 263 -15.30 -2.06 5.78
N VAL A 264 -14.45 -1.94 4.76
CA VAL A 264 -14.65 -2.57 3.44
C VAL A 264 -14.61 -4.10 3.55
N LEU A 265 -13.60 -4.66 4.22
CA LEU A 265 -13.50 -6.10 4.44
C LEU A 265 -14.62 -6.60 5.36
N TYR A 266 -14.99 -5.83 6.39
CA TYR A 266 -16.15 -6.14 7.22
C TYR A 266 -17.43 -6.23 6.39
N ALA A 267 -17.68 -5.26 5.52
CA ALA A 267 -18.86 -5.24 4.65
C ALA A 267 -18.88 -6.45 3.71
N ALA A 268 -17.73 -6.80 3.13
CA ALA A 268 -17.58 -7.97 2.29
C ALA A 268 -17.86 -9.28 3.06
N ALA A 269 -17.22 -9.45 4.22
CA ALA A 269 -17.37 -10.61 5.08
C ALA A 269 -18.80 -10.73 5.64
N LYS A 270 -19.44 -9.62 6.05
CA LYS A 270 -20.85 -9.58 6.47
C LYS A 270 -21.77 -10.00 5.33
N GLY A 271 -21.51 -9.55 4.10
CA GLY A 271 -22.30 -9.94 2.94
C GLY A 271 -22.12 -11.41 2.53
N MET A 272 -20.91 -11.96 2.70
CA MET A 272 -20.57 -13.35 2.36
C MET A 272 -21.02 -14.35 3.44
N PHE A 273 -20.66 -14.09 4.70
CA PHE A 273 -20.93 -15.01 5.82
C PHE A 273 -22.27 -14.76 6.51
N GLN A 274 -22.90 -13.59 6.29
CA GLN A 274 -24.23 -13.24 6.80
C GLN A 274 -24.33 -13.31 8.33
N ARG A 275 -23.20 -13.12 9.04
CA ARG A 275 -23.17 -13.12 10.50
C ARG A 275 -22.15 -12.10 11.00
N THR A 276 -22.58 -11.29 11.96
CA THR A 276 -21.77 -10.25 12.63
C THR A 276 -20.48 -10.81 13.19
N ARG A 277 -20.53 -11.97 13.87
CA ARG A 277 -19.34 -12.62 14.43
C ARG A 277 -18.24 -12.85 13.40
N TYR A 278 -18.58 -13.43 12.25
CA TYR A 278 -17.59 -13.75 11.21
C TYR A 278 -17.13 -12.52 10.43
N ALA A 279 -17.98 -11.50 10.28
CA ALA A 279 -17.58 -10.21 9.75
C ALA A 279 -16.56 -9.50 10.67
N PHE A 280 -16.85 -9.49 11.97
CA PHE A 280 -15.95 -8.97 13.00
C PHE A 280 -14.62 -9.72 13.01
N LEU A 281 -14.63 -11.06 12.98
CA LEU A 281 -13.39 -11.84 12.94
C LEU A 281 -12.54 -11.55 11.69
N ALA A 282 -13.16 -11.35 10.51
CA ALA A 282 -12.43 -10.99 9.31
C ALA A 282 -11.74 -9.62 9.44
N ALA A 283 -12.48 -8.62 9.92
CA ALA A 283 -11.94 -7.28 10.13
C ALA A 283 -10.89 -7.23 11.26
N LEU A 284 -11.12 -7.96 12.35
CA LEU A 284 -10.16 -8.08 13.45
C LEU A 284 -8.86 -8.71 12.96
N LEU A 285 -8.93 -9.83 12.23
CA LEU A 285 -7.73 -10.48 11.70
C LEU A 285 -6.96 -9.58 10.71
N LEU A 286 -7.64 -8.70 9.96
CA LEU A 286 -6.97 -7.69 9.14
C LEU A 286 -6.20 -6.67 9.99
N VAL A 287 -6.81 -6.18 11.08
CA VAL A 287 -6.13 -5.28 12.04
C VAL A 287 -4.94 -5.95 12.72
N LEU A 288 -5.00 -7.27 12.92
CA LEU A 288 -3.91 -8.08 13.48
C LEU A 288 -2.85 -8.52 12.46
N GLU A 289 -2.94 -8.04 11.22
CA GLU A 289 -2.08 -8.44 10.11
C GLU A 289 -0.98 -7.39 9.89
N GLY A 290 0.28 -7.79 10.08
CA GLY A 290 1.43 -6.89 10.00
C GLY A 290 1.71 -6.35 8.60
N PHE A 291 1.44 -7.12 7.55
CA PHE A 291 1.69 -6.69 6.18
C PHE A 291 0.77 -5.52 5.79
N HIS A 292 -0.51 -5.59 6.19
CA HIS A 292 -1.48 -4.51 6.10
C HIS A 292 -1.02 -3.26 6.86
N LEU A 293 -0.54 -3.41 8.09
CA LEU A 293 -0.05 -2.28 8.89
C LEU A 293 1.17 -1.59 8.27
N VAL A 294 2.14 -2.36 7.76
CA VAL A 294 3.32 -1.77 7.09
C VAL A 294 2.89 -0.99 5.85
N HIS A 295 1.99 -1.55 5.02
CA HIS A 295 1.53 -0.88 3.81
C HIS A 295 0.59 0.30 4.07
N SER A 296 -0.09 0.36 5.22
CA SER A 296 -0.84 1.55 5.62
C SER A 296 0.06 2.68 6.12
N ARG A 297 1.30 2.37 6.53
CA ARG A 297 2.26 3.33 7.11
C ARG A 297 3.35 3.81 6.14
N SER A 298 3.43 3.24 4.95
CA SER A 298 4.37 3.64 3.90
C SER A 298 3.61 4.17 2.69
N SER A 299 4.17 5.13 1.95
CA SER A 299 3.60 5.64 0.70
C SER A 299 3.71 4.62 -0.44
N ASN A 300 3.01 3.50 -0.31
CA ASN A 300 2.92 2.46 -1.31
C ASN A 300 1.49 2.39 -1.87
N VAL A 301 1.39 2.37 -3.20
CA VAL A 301 0.10 2.34 -3.90
C VAL A 301 -0.64 1.01 -3.79
N ASP A 302 0.03 -0.07 -3.37
CA ASP A 302 -0.56 -1.40 -3.28
C ASP A 302 -1.72 -1.48 -2.28
N ILE A 303 -1.69 -0.74 -1.15
CA ILE A 303 -2.81 -0.70 -0.18
C ILE A 303 -4.12 -0.18 -0.81
N ILE A 304 -4.01 0.76 -1.75
CA ILE A 304 -5.13 1.34 -2.48
C ILE A 304 -5.71 0.29 -3.44
N GLY A 305 -4.85 -0.35 -4.23
CA GLY A 305 -5.25 -1.38 -5.19
C GLY A 305 -5.88 -2.62 -4.54
N VAL A 306 -5.36 -3.05 -3.38
CA VAL A 306 -5.95 -4.15 -2.60
C VAL A 306 -7.32 -3.76 -2.03
N THR A 307 -7.49 -2.51 -1.58
CA THR A 307 -8.80 -2.03 -1.10
C THR A 307 -9.85 -2.10 -2.21
N PHE A 308 -9.50 -1.63 -3.42
CA PHE A 308 -10.36 -1.72 -4.60
C PHE A 308 -10.64 -3.16 -5.02
N THR A 309 -9.65 -4.05 -4.88
CA THR A 309 -9.77 -5.48 -5.16
C THR A 309 -10.84 -6.14 -4.28
N ILE A 310 -10.89 -5.82 -2.99
CA ILE A 310 -11.93 -6.36 -2.09
C ILE A 310 -13.32 -5.91 -2.57
N ILE A 311 -13.46 -4.64 -2.95
CA ILE A 311 -14.74 -4.07 -3.40
C ILE A 311 -15.19 -4.71 -4.72
N MET A 312 -14.29 -4.88 -5.69
CA MET A 312 -14.66 -5.42 -6.99
C MET A 312 -15.13 -6.89 -6.89
N PHE A 313 -14.42 -7.73 -6.13
CA PHE A 313 -14.82 -9.13 -5.93
C PHE A 313 -16.07 -9.26 -5.07
N TYR A 314 -16.24 -8.39 -4.08
CA TYR A 314 -17.48 -8.34 -3.31
C TYR A 314 -18.67 -7.94 -4.18
N GLY A 315 -18.53 -6.93 -5.04
CA GLY A 315 -19.53 -6.55 -6.03
C GLY A 315 -19.92 -7.72 -6.92
N MET A 316 -18.94 -8.44 -7.48
CA MET A 316 -19.19 -9.61 -8.32
C MET A 316 -19.87 -10.76 -7.55
N TYR A 317 -19.46 -11.03 -6.31
CA TYR A 317 -20.13 -12.01 -5.44
C TYR A 317 -21.60 -11.65 -5.20
N ARG A 318 -21.89 -10.37 -4.93
CA ARG A 318 -23.24 -9.86 -4.68
C ARG A 318 -24.10 -9.86 -5.94
N TYR A 319 -23.54 -9.53 -7.10
CA TYR A 319 -24.17 -9.73 -8.40
C TYR A 319 -24.55 -11.20 -8.55
N GLY A 320 -23.57 -12.07 -8.35
CA GLY A 320 -23.71 -13.52 -8.35
C GLY A 320 -24.91 -13.94 -7.56
N GLU A 321 -25.01 -13.60 -6.27
CA GLU A 321 -26.08 -14.03 -5.36
C GLU A 321 -27.46 -13.41 -5.62
N THR A 322 -27.56 -12.33 -6.38
CA THR A 322 -28.83 -11.62 -6.58
C THR A 322 -29.67 -12.27 -7.68
N ALA A 323 -30.83 -12.80 -7.32
CA ALA A 323 -31.81 -13.30 -8.30
C ALA A 323 -32.37 -12.17 -9.15
N TRP A 324 -32.62 -12.41 -10.43
CA TRP A 324 -33.14 -11.39 -11.34
C TRP A 324 -34.62 -11.11 -11.15
N ARG A 325 -35.40 -12.09 -10.67
CA ARG A 325 -36.86 -11.99 -10.46
C ARG A 325 -37.21 -10.99 -9.35
N ASN A 326 -38.48 -10.61 -9.28
CA ASN A 326 -39.05 -9.75 -8.22
C ASN A 326 -38.27 -8.42 -8.03
N GLY A 327 -37.95 -7.74 -9.14
CA GLY A 327 -37.21 -6.48 -9.14
C GLY A 327 -35.70 -6.60 -8.84
N GLY A 328 -35.18 -7.82 -8.68
CA GLY A 328 -33.77 -8.05 -8.35
C GLY A 328 -32.79 -7.76 -9.49
N PHE A 329 -33.25 -7.74 -10.74
CA PHE A 329 -32.41 -7.44 -11.91
C PHE A 329 -31.71 -6.07 -11.81
N ARG A 330 -32.46 -4.98 -11.58
CA ARG A 330 -31.88 -3.63 -11.44
C ARG A 330 -30.85 -3.57 -10.31
N ARG A 331 -31.10 -4.25 -9.19
CA ARG A 331 -30.15 -4.35 -8.08
C ARG A 331 -28.88 -5.10 -8.47
N SER A 332 -29.00 -6.19 -9.22
CA SER A 332 -27.83 -6.94 -9.69
C SER A 332 -26.93 -6.07 -10.56
N ILE A 333 -27.50 -5.25 -11.46
CA ILE A 333 -26.73 -4.29 -12.27
C ILE A 333 -25.99 -3.27 -11.40
N GLY A 334 -26.57 -2.82 -10.28
CA GLY A 334 -25.87 -1.96 -9.32
C GLY A 334 -24.61 -2.60 -8.72
N TYR A 335 -24.66 -3.90 -8.39
CA TYR A 335 -23.47 -4.63 -7.92
C TYR A 335 -22.45 -4.87 -9.03
N LEU A 336 -22.93 -5.06 -10.25
CA LEU A 336 -22.10 -5.20 -11.44
C LEU A 336 -21.35 -3.89 -11.74
N ALA A 337 -22.03 -2.75 -11.61
CA ALA A 337 -21.44 -1.42 -11.77
C ALA A 337 -20.40 -1.11 -10.69
N LEU A 338 -20.70 -1.46 -9.44
CA LEU A 338 -19.71 -1.40 -8.35
C LEU A 338 -18.46 -2.22 -8.67
N SER A 339 -18.66 -3.46 -9.15
CA SER A 339 -17.56 -4.35 -9.52
C SER A 339 -16.73 -3.78 -10.68
N GLY A 340 -17.38 -3.31 -11.73
CA GLY A 340 -16.72 -2.78 -12.92
C GLY A 340 -15.94 -1.48 -12.66
N PHE A 341 -16.52 -0.55 -11.90
CA PHE A 341 -15.84 0.69 -11.53
C PHE A 341 -14.56 0.43 -10.72
N PHE A 342 -14.65 -0.40 -9.67
CA PHE A 342 -13.48 -0.71 -8.84
C PHE A 342 -12.47 -1.64 -9.52
N PHE A 343 -12.87 -2.42 -10.52
CA PHE A 343 -11.94 -3.09 -11.43
C PHE A 343 -11.11 -2.07 -12.23
N GLY A 344 -11.78 -1.07 -12.82
CA GLY A 344 -11.11 0.05 -13.49
C GLY A 344 -10.17 0.84 -12.58
N ALA A 345 -10.63 1.17 -11.37
CA ALA A 345 -9.83 1.87 -10.38
C ALA A 345 -8.61 1.04 -9.95
N ALA A 346 -8.75 -0.26 -9.67
CA ALA A 346 -7.61 -1.12 -9.33
C ALA A 346 -6.61 -1.22 -10.48
N ALA A 347 -7.08 -1.42 -11.71
CA ALA A 347 -6.23 -1.44 -12.91
C ALA A 347 -5.48 -0.11 -13.13
N ALA A 348 -6.10 1.02 -12.80
CA ALA A 348 -5.51 2.35 -12.86
C ALA A 348 -4.52 2.65 -11.73
N VAL A 349 -4.41 1.78 -10.71
CA VAL A 349 -3.35 1.82 -9.69
C VAL A 349 -2.12 1.05 -10.15
N LYS A 350 -2.30 -0.21 -10.60
CA LYS A 350 -1.19 -1.10 -11.00
C LYS A 350 -1.71 -2.24 -11.89
N TRP A 351 -0.93 -2.66 -12.88
CA TRP A 351 -1.36 -3.68 -13.84
C TRP A 351 -1.52 -5.10 -13.27
N ASN A 352 -0.88 -5.43 -12.14
CA ASN A 352 -1.14 -6.71 -11.46
C ASN A 352 -2.62 -6.85 -11.05
N TYR A 353 -3.36 -5.75 -10.88
CA TYR A 353 -4.79 -5.79 -10.58
C TYR A 353 -5.66 -6.18 -11.77
N LEU A 354 -5.16 -6.06 -13.01
CA LEU A 354 -5.84 -6.56 -14.22
C LEU A 354 -6.05 -8.08 -14.17
N TYR A 355 -5.17 -8.80 -13.49
CA TYR A 355 -5.28 -10.25 -13.29
C TYR A 355 -6.59 -10.64 -12.59
N GLY A 356 -7.08 -9.79 -11.66
CA GLY A 356 -8.38 -9.96 -11.03
C GLY A 356 -9.54 -9.92 -12.03
N GLY A 357 -9.40 -9.23 -13.16
CA GLY A 357 -10.40 -9.18 -14.24
C GLY A 357 -10.72 -10.55 -14.82
N ALA A 358 -9.72 -11.44 -14.96
CA ALA A 358 -9.94 -12.82 -15.37
C ALA A 358 -10.79 -13.59 -14.34
N GLY A 359 -10.52 -13.38 -13.04
CA GLY A 359 -11.32 -13.94 -11.96
C GLY A 359 -12.78 -13.44 -11.98
N LEU A 360 -12.98 -12.13 -12.21
CA LEU A 360 -14.30 -11.53 -12.34
C LEU A 360 -15.07 -12.13 -13.53
N ALA A 361 -14.42 -12.32 -14.68
CA ALA A 361 -15.02 -12.93 -15.86
C ALA A 361 -15.46 -14.39 -15.59
N ILE A 362 -14.62 -15.18 -14.92
CA ILE A 362 -14.96 -16.56 -14.53
C ILE A 362 -16.18 -16.58 -13.60
N LEU A 363 -16.19 -15.73 -12.57
CA LEU A 363 -17.32 -15.63 -11.63
C LEU A 363 -18.60 -15.13 -12.31
N LEU A 364 -18.48 -14.20 -13.26
CA LEU A 364 -19.60 -13.74 -14.08
C LEU A 364 -20.18 -14.90 -14.88
N VAL A 365 -19.37 -15.72 -15.56
CA VAL A 365 -19.84 -16.89 -16.31
C VAL A 365 -20.58 -17.86 -15.39
N PHE A 366 -20.03 -18.19 -14.23
CA PHE A 366 -20.72 -19.04 -13.25
C PHE A 366 -22.06 -18.45 -12.80
N ALA A 367 -22.11 -17.14 -12.57
CA ALA A 367 -23.34 -16.45 -12.22
C ALA A 367 -24.37 -16.51 -13.36
N LEU A 368 -23.97 -16.23 -14.61
CA LEU A 368 -24.84 -16.27 -15.78
C LEU A 368 -25.40 -17.66 -16.06
N VAL A 369 -24.55 -18.70 -16.02
CA VAL A 369 -24.99 -20.10 -16.20
C VAL A 369 -26.01 -20.49 -15.13
N ARG A 370 -25.83 -20.03 -13.89
CA ARG A 370 -26.81 -20.25 -12.83
C ARG A 370 -28.12 -19.52 -13.11
N ARG A 371 -28.08 -18.25 -13.50
CA ARG A 371 -29.30 -17.48 -13.80
C ARG A 371 -30.07 -18.05 -14.98
N TRP A 372 -29.33 -18.55 -15.97
CA TRP A 372 -29.87 -19.31 -17.09
C TRP A 372 -30.63 -20.57 -16.64
N ARG A 373 -29.98 -21.41 -15.80
CA ARG A 373 -30.60 -22.63 -15.27
C ARG A 373 -31.84 -22.34 -14.41
N GLU A 374 -31.76 -21.35 -13.52
CA GLU A 374 -32.89 -20.94 -12.67
C GLU A 374 -34.07 -20.40 -13.49
N GLY A 375 -33.80 -19.58 -14.51
CA GLY A 375 -34.82 -19.08 -15.43
C GLY A 375 -35.54 -20.24 -16.15
N LYS A 376 -34.77 -21.16 -16.72
CA LYS A 376 -35.30 -22.36 -17.41
C LYS A 376 -36.14 -23.25 -16.50
N MET A 377 -35.65 -23.54 -15.29
CA MET A 377 -36.38 -24.39 -14.32
C MET A 377 -37.67 -23.73 -13.83
N ALA A 378 -37.70 -22.40 -13.73
CA ALA A 378 -38.82 -21.67 -13.15
C ALA A 378 -39.80 -21.13 -14.20
N GLY A 379 -39.69 -21.56 -15.46
CA GLY A 379 -40.55 -21.15 -16.58
C GLY A 379 -40.54 -19.65 -16.89
N ASP A 380 -39.54 -18.92 -16.40
CA ASP A 380 -39.37 -17.49 -16.69
C ASP A 380 -38.67 -17.38 -18.03
N TYR A 381 -39.34 -16.89 -19.08
CA TYR A 381 -38.76 -16.68 -20.41
C TYR A 381 -38.06 -15.32 -20.56
N ASP A 382 -38.28 -14.38 -19.63
CA ASP A 382 -37.66 -13.05 -19.66
C ASP A 382 -36.18 -13.09 -19.25
N TYR A 383 -35.68 -14.23 -18.75
CA TYR A 383 -34.25 -14.42 -18.45
C TYR A 383 -33.35 -14.20 -19.67
N VAL A 384 -33.80 -14.50 -20.89
CA VAL A 384 -33.01 -14.29 -22.11
C VAL A 384 -32.79 -12.80 -22.34
N ARG A 385 -33.86 -12.00 -22.22
CA ARG A 385 -33.77 -10.54 -22.30
C ARG A 385 -32.82 -9.99 -21.23
N ARG A 386 -32.94 -10.47 -19.98
CA ARG A 386 -32.06 -10.05 -18.87
C ARG A 386 -30.61 -10.47 -19.06
N LEU A 387 -30.36 -11.63 -19.66
CA LEU A 387 -29.03 -12.08 -20.03
C LEU A 387 -28.41 -11.13 -21.07
N VAL A 388 -29.13 -10.82 -22.16
CA VAL A 388 -28.68 -9.89 -23.19
C VAL A 388 -28.42 -8.50 -22.61
N LEU A 389 -29.35 -7.97 -21.80
CA LEU A 389 -29.17 -6.69 -21.11
C LEU A 389 -27.95 -6.70 -20.18
N THR A 390 -27.70 -7.81 -19.49
CA THR A 390 -26.50 -7.95 -18.65
C THR A 390 -25.24 -7.91 -19.51
N LEU A 391 -25.18 -8.66 -20.61
CA LEU A 391 -24.01 -8.70 -21.48
C LEU A 391 -23.72 -7.31 -22.09
N MET A 392 -24.75 -6.59 -22.53
CA MET A 392 -24.60 -5.20 -22.98
C MET A 392 -24.12 -4.28 -21.84
N ALA A 393 -24.66 -4.44 -20.63
CA ALA A 393 -24.17 -3.72 -19.47
C ALA A 393 -22.71 -4.08 -19.15
N CYS A 394 -22.27 -5.32 -19.33
CA CYS A 394 -20.88 -5.71 -19.12
C CYS A 394 -19.92 -4.99 -20.08
N VAL A 395 -20.29 -4.77 -21.35
CA VAL A 395 -19.48 -3.97 -22.28
C VAL A 395 -19.26 -2.57 -21.72
N ILE A 396 -20.31 -1.93 -21.20
CA ILE A 396 -20.19 -0.60 -20.60
C ILE A 396 -19.38 -0.66 -19.29
N LEU A 397 -19.74 -1.56 -18.38
CA LEU A 397 -19.25 -1.57 -17.00
C LEU A 397 -17.86 -2.19 -16.83
N PHE A 398 -17.43 -3.09 -17.72
CA PHE A 398 -16.12 -3.76 -17.67
C PHE A 398 -15.19 -3.42 -18.82
N VAL A 399 -15.63 -2.60 -19.79
CA VAL A 399 -14.75 -2.05 -20.83
C VAL A 399 -14.78 -0.53 -20.81
N ALA A 400 -15.91 0.10 -21.12
CA ALA A 400 -15.97 1.57 -21.25
C ALA A 400 -15.66 2.30 -19.94
N VAL A 401 -16.25 1.88 -18.82
CA VAL A 401 -16.02 2.47 -17.51
C VAL A 401 -14.57 2.27 -17.04
N PRO A 402 -13.99 1.06 -17.05
CA PRO A 402 -12.57 0.88 -16.72
C PRO A 402 -11.63 1.68 -17.59
N VAL A 403 -11.85 1.72 -18.91
CA VAL A 403 -11.06 2.55 -19.83
C VAL A 403 -11.17 4.02 -19.46
N GLY A 404 -12.37 4.52 -19.17
CA GLY A 404 -12.59 5.91 -18.76
C GLY A 404 -11.91 6.27 -17.43
N VAL A 405 -12.00 5.40 -16.42
CA VAL A 405 -11.30 5.60 -15.13
C VAL A 405 -9.79 5.59 -15.34
N TYR A 406 -9.29 4.65 -16.13
CA TYR A 406 -7.87 4.52 -16.46
C TYR A 406 -7.36 5.76 -17.18
N THR A 407 -8.01 6.19 -18.27
CA THR A 407 -7.59 7.37 -19.04
C THR A 407 -7.70 8.65 -18.21
N ALA A 408 -8.76 8.82 -17.42
CA ALA A 408 -8.93 9.99 -16.56
C ALA A 408 -7.80 10.11 -15.52
N SER A 409 -7.26 8.99 -15.04
CA SER A 409 -6.15 8.99 -14.07
C SER A 409 -4.86 9.58 -14.65
N TYR A 410 -4.67 9.57 -15.97
CA TYR A 410 -3.49 10.14 -16.64
C TYR A 410 -3.50 11.65 -16.78
N LYS A 411 -4.58 12.35 -16.36
CA LYS A 411 -4.65 13.81 -16.47
C LYS A 411 -3.45 14.52 -15.83
N PRO A 412 -3.02 14.21 -14.58
CA PRO A 412 -1.85 14.88 -13.99
C PRO A 412 -0.56 14.55 -14.72
N TYR A 413 -0.43 13.32 -15.23
CA TYR A 413 0.73 12.90 -16.02
C TYR A 413 0.87 13.74 -17.28
N ILE A 414 -0.20 13.85 -18.08
CA ILE A 414 -0.22 14.65 -19.33
C ILE A 414 0.09 16.12 -19.05
N GLN A 415 -0.43 16.66 -17.95
CA GLN A 415 -0.15 18.04 -17.53
C GLN A 415 1.31 18.24 -17.15
N ALA A 416 1.92 17.27 -16.48
CA ALA A 416 3.29 17.33 -16.01
C ALA A 416 4.30 17.18 -17.15
N THR A 417 4.03 16.32 -18.13
CA THR A 417 4.91 16.10 -19.29
C THR A 417 4.69 17.07 -20.45
N LYS A 418 3.71 17.99 -20.33
CA LYS A 418 3.28 18.91 -21.40
C LYS A 418 3.05 18.19 -22.74
N ALA A 419 2.39 17.04 -22.69
CA ALA A 419 2.13 16.20 -23.86
C ALA A 419 1.18 16.90 -24.86
N ASP A 420 1.63 17.06 -26.11
CA ASP A 420 0.90 17.76 -27.17
C ASP A 420 -0.26 16.91 -27.76
N ASP A 421 -0.14 15.58 -27.78
CA ASP A 421 -1.15 14.66 -28.33
C ASP A 421 -1.57 13.63 -27.28
N SER A 422 -2.51 14.03 -26.43
CA SER A 422 -2.97 13.26 -25.27
C SER A 422 -3.30 11.78 -25.55
N TYR A 423 -3.81 11.42 -26.73
CA TYR A 423 -4.16 10.03 -27.06
C TYR A 423 -2.96 9.22 -27.56
N LYS A 424 -2.14 9.80 -28.44
CA LYS A 424 -0.91 9.13 -28.91
C LYS A 424 0.08 8.96 -27.76
N ASP A 425 0.20 9.97 -26.90
CA ASP A 425 1.07 9.94 -25.73
C ASP A 425 0.58 8.92 -24.70
N LEU A 426 -0.73 8.85 -24.44
CA LEU A 426 -1.30 7.82 -23.57
C LEU A 426 -0.97 6.40 -24.07
N TRP A 427 -1.11 6.15 -25.38
CA TRP A 427 -0.73 4.87 -25.98
C TRP A 427 0.78 4.60 -25.90
N GLN A 428 1.60 5.64 -26.09
CA GLN A 428 3.05 5.54 -25.95
C GLN A 428 3.46 5.19 -24.51
N TYR A 429 2.81 5.76 -23.49
CA TYR A 429 3.05 5.39 -22.10
C TYR A 429 2.75 3.92 -21.83
N GLN A 430 1.70 3.36 -22.43
CA GLN A 430 1.39 1.94 -22.27
C GLN A 430 2.46 1.05 -22.90
N LYS A 431 2.96 1.42 -24.09
CA LYS A 431 4.09 0.73 -24.74
C LYS A 431 5.35 0.80 -23.88
N ASN A 432 5.71 1.98 -23.39
CA ASN A 432 6.90 2.17 -22.53
C ASN A 432 6.81 1.30 -21.28
N MET A 433 5.66 1.32 -20.60
CA MET A 433 5.42 0.55 -19.39
C MET A 433 5.49 -0.98 -19.64
N TYR A 434 4.92 -1.45 -20.76
CA TYR A 434 5.04 -2.85 -21.18
C TYR A 434 6.49 -3.26 -21.46
N HIS A 435 7.23 -2.44 -22.22
CA HIS A 435 8.63 -2.71 -22.52
C HIS A 435 9.51 -2.71 -21.27
N TYR A 436 9.28 -1.78 -20.33
CA TYR A 436 9.95 -1.79 -19.03
C TYR A 436 9.69 -3.10 -18.29
N HIS A 437 8.43 -3.50 -18.11
CA HIS A 437 8.06 -4.72 -17.37
C HIS A 437 8.59 -6.01 -18.00
N LYS A 438 8.69 -6.05 -19.33
CA LYS A 438 9.33 -7.13 -20.08
C LYS A 438 10.86 -7.13 -19.92
N GLY A 439 11.46 -5.95 -19.73
CA GLY A 439 12.90 -5.72 -19.67
C GLY A 439 13.53 -5.85 -18.28
N VAL A 440 12.77 -5.75 -17.19
CA VAL A 440 13.34 -5.82 -15.81
C VAL A 440 13.90 -7.21 -15.52
N LYS A 441 15.23 -7.31 -15.58
CA LYS A 441 16.00 -8.55 -15.32
C LYS A 441 17.17 -8.40 -14.37
N GLU A 442 17.45 -7.18 -13.91
CA GLU A 442 18.55 -6.90 -13.01
C GLU A 442 18.33 -7.56 -11.64
N PRO A 443 19.27 -8.40 -11.16
CA PRO A 443 19.13 -9.05 -9.87
C PRO A 443 18.99 -8.03 -8.74
N HIS A 444 17.99 -8.21 -7.88
CA HIS A 444 17.79 -7.38 -6.71
C HIS A 444 17.93 -8.21 -5.42
N PRO A 445 18.69 -7.76 -4.41
CA PRO A 445 18.95 -8.53 -3.18
C PRO A 445 17.67 -8.97 -2.47
N TYR A 446 16.62 -8.14 -2.44
CA TYR A 446 15.36 -8.48 -1.78
C TYR A 446 14.30 -9.12 -2.70
N ALA A 447 14.65 -9.48 -3.94
CA ALA A 447 13.72 -10.15 -4.85
C ALA A 447 13.36 -11.55 -4.36
N SER A 448 12.08 -11.93 -4.50
CA SER A 448 11.54 -13.24 -4.12
C SER A 448 10.67 -13.82 -5.22
N LYS A 449 10.61 -15.16 -5.30
CA LYS A 449 9.84 -15.88 -6.33
C LYS A 449 8.43 -16.20 -5.85
N TRP A 450 7.49 -16.27 -6.78
CA TRP A 450 6.06 -16.48 -6.50
C TRP A 450 5.76 -17.64 -5.55
N TYR A 451 6.46 -18.77 -5.70
CA TYR A 451 6.25 -19.96 -4.86
C TYR A 451 6.73 -19.80 -3.41
N THR A 452 7.54 -18.77 -3.13
CA THR A 452 8.04 -18.47 -1.79
C THR A 452 7.10 -17.58 -0.98
N TRP A 453 6.16 -16.89 -1.65
CA TRP A 453 5.32 -15.89 -1.02
C TRP A 453 4.34 -16.46 0.01
N PRO A 454 3.56 -17.54 -0.27
CA PRO A 454 2.58 -18.04 0.70
C PRO A 454 3.20 -18.48 2.03
N LEU A 455 4.51 -18.80 2.02
CA LEU A 455 5.27 -19.23 3.20
C LEU A 455 6.08 -18.10 3.84
N MET A 456 6.04 -16.88 3.28
CA MET A 456 6.84 -15.74 3.71
C MET A 456 8.34 -16.03 3.82
N ILE A 457 8.91 -16.85 2.92
CA ILE A 457 10.32 -17.27 3.04
C ILE A 457 11.24 -16.06 2.95
N ARG A 458 10.94 -15.11 2.06
CA ARG A 458 11.75 -13.90 1.85
C ARG A 458 10.88 -12.64 1.90
N PRO A 459 10.76 -12.03 3.09
CA PRO A 459 10.19 -10.71 3.29
C PRO A 459 10.97 -9.62 2.56
N VAL A 460 10.38 -8.44 2.45
CA VAL A 460 11.04 -7.28 1.83
C VAL A 460 11.41 -6.28 2.91
N TRP A 461 12.69 -5.91 2.97
CA TRP A 461 13.20 -4.91 3.90
C TRP A 461 12.91 -3.51 3.36
N TYR A 462 12.17 -2.70 4.12
CA TYR A 462 11.77 -1.35 3.70
C TYR A 462 12.70 -0.29 4.27
N TYR A 463 13.14 -0.47 5.52
CA TYR A 463 13.99 0.48 6.21
C TYR A 463 14.92 -0.22 7.19
N GLY A 464 16.15 0.26 7.26
CA GLY A 464 17.14 -0.10 8.28
C GLY A 464 17.78 1.16 8.85
N GLY A 465 17.65 1.35 10.15
CA GLY A 465 18.25 2.48 10.86
C GLY A 465 19.76 2.44 10.80
N LYS A 466 20.34 3.62 10.62
CA LYS A 466 21.78 3.87 10.65
C LYS A 466 22.11 4.71 11.85
N ASP A 467 23.40 4.78 12.19
CA ASP A 467 23.88 5.66 13.27
C ASP A 467 23.13 5.43 14.59
N LEU A 468 22.97 4.14 14.93
CA LEU A 468 22.33 3.65 16.15
C LEU A 468 23.40 3.41 17.22
N GLU A 469 23.02 3.51 18.49
CA GLU A 469 23.89 3.10 19.58
C GLU A 469 24.31 1.63 19.46
N ASN A 470 25.48 1.30 20.02
CA ASN A 470 25.98 -0.07 19.99
C ASN A 470 25.01 -1.00 20.72
N GLY A 471 24.52 -2.01 20.00
CA GLY A 471 23.53 -2.95 20.51
C GLY A 471 22.09 -2.65 20.11
N ASP A 472 21.82 -1.52 19.48
CA ASP A 472 20.49 -1.16 18.98
C ASP A 472 20.27 -1.59 17.52
N ALA A 473 19.01 -1.82 17.18
CA ALA A 473 18.51 -2.10 15.85
C ALA A 473 17.18 -1.39 15.62
N GLN A 474 17.00 -0.88 14.40
CA GLN A 474 15.75 -0.27 13.96
C GLN A 474 15.47 -0.77 12.55
N SER A 475 14.29 -1.34 12.32
CA SER A 475 13.93 -1.86 11.00
C SER A 475 12.43 -1.74 10.74
N ILE A 476 12.08 -1.52 9.47
CA ILE A 476 10.74 -1.74 8.95
C ILE A 476 10.83 -2.85 7.89
N ALA A 477 10.07 -3.92 8.08
CA ALA A 477 10.02 -5.04 7.15
C ALA A 477 8.57 -5.34 6.74
N ALA A 478 8.33 -5.43 5.43
CA ALA A 478 7.08 -5.93 4.90
C ALA A 478 7.02 -7.45 5.06
N ILE A 479 6.54 -7.87 6.23
CA ILE A 479 6.27 -9.25 6.61
C ILE A 479 4.90 -9.32 7.27
N GLY A 480 4.23 -10.45 7.09
CA GLY A 480 2.93 -10.66 7.67
C GLY A 480 2.95 -11.33 9.03
N ASN A 481 1.76 -11.47 9.62
CA ASN A 481 1.58 -12.26 10.83
C ASN A 481 1.73 -13.76 10.50
N PRO A 482 2.72 -14.49 11.06
CA PRO A 482 3.01 -15.88 10.68
C PRO A 482 1.81 -16.83 10.83
N LEU A 483 0.98 -16.63 11.85
CA LEU A 483 -0.21 -17.45 12.04
C LEU A 483 -1.27 -17.18 10.96
N ILE A 484 -1.47 -15.91 10.58
CA ILE A 484 -2.42 -15.56 9.51
C ILE A 484 -1.93 -16.07 8.16
N TRP A 485 -0.63 -16.03 7.90
CA TRP A 485 -0.09 -16.47 6.62
C TRP A 485 -0.01 -17.99 6.51
N TRP A 486 0.66 -18.67 7.43
CA TRP A 486 0.80 -20.12 7.39
C TRP A 486 -0.51 -20.82 7.74
N GLY A 487 -1.18 -20.37 8.80
CA GLY A 487 -2.51 -20.86 9.16
C GLY A 487 -3.55 -20.51 8.09
N GLY A 488 -3.42 -19.36 7.42
CA GLY A 488 -4.29 -18.97 6.31
C GLY A 488 -4.08 -19.80 5.06
N LEU A 489 -2.85 -20.17 4.72
CA LEU A 489 -2.57 -21.10 3.62
C LEU A 489 -3.22 -22.46 3.88
N LEU A 490 -3.05 -23.02 5.08
CA LEU A 490 -3.68 -24.28 5.46
C LEU A 490 -5.21 -24.16 5.46
N ALA A 491 -5.75 -23.08 6.04
CA ALA A 491 -7.18 -22.82 6.07
C ALA A 491 -7.77 -22.66 4.67
N MET A 492 -7.05 -21.99 3.76
CA MET A 492 -7.44 -21.83 2.36
C MET A 492 -7.55 -23.19 1.68
N LEU A 493 -6.51 -24.01 1.71
CA LEU A 493 -6.52 -25.34 1.08
C LEU A 493 -7.62 -26.24 1.68
N ALA A 494 -7.78 -26.24 3.01
CA ALA A 494 -8.84 -26.98 3.68
C ALA A 494 -10.25 -26.48 3.31
N SER A 495 -10.42 -25.16 3.23
CA SER A 495 -11.68 -24.54 2.84
C SER A 495 -12.04 -24.87 1.40
N TRP A 496 -11.07 -24.93 0.49
CA TRP A 496 -11.29 -25.33 -0.91
C TRP A 496 -11.75 -26.78 -0.98
N TRP A 497 -11.06 -27.69 -0.29
CA TRP A 497 -11.41 -29.10 -0.27
C TRP A 497 -12.82 -29.36 0.29
N LEU A 498 -13.14 -28.78 1.45
CA LEU A 498 -14.46 -28.91 2.07
C LEU A 498 -15.54 -28.14 1.29
N GLY A 499 -15.24 -26.90 0.92
CA GLY A 499 -16.16 -25.97 0.30
C GLY A 499 -16.59 -26.41 -1.08
N PHE A 500 -15.69 -26.92 -1.93
CA PHE A 500 -16.07 -27.45 -3.24
C PHE A 500 -16.97 -28.67 -3.12
N ARG A 501 -16.72 -29.58 -2.17
CA ARG A 501 -17.60 -30.72 -1.89
C ARG A 501 -18.98 -30.28 -1.42
N ARG A 502 -19.05 -29.19 -0.65
CA ARG A 502 -20.30 -28.55 -0.21
C ARG A 502 -20.91 -27.60 -1.24
N ARG A 503 -20.22 -27.41 -2.36
CA ARG A 503 -20.54 -26.41 -3.40
C ARG A 503 -20.75 -25.00 -2.81
N ASP A 504 -19.93 -24.63 -1.84
CA ASP A 504 -19.98 -23.32 -1.18
C ASP A 504 -19.51 -22.21 -2.13
N ARG A 505 -20.37 -21.20 -2.28
CA ARG A 505 -20.16 -20.10 -3.24
C ARG A 505 -19.14 -19.09 -2.75
N VAL A 506 -19.03 -18.90 -1.43
CA VAL A 506 -17.98 -18.06 -0.85
C VAL A 506 -16.64 -18.67 -1.17
N VAL A 507 -16.47 -19.96 -0.92
CA VAL A 507 -15.22 -20.68 -1.24
C VAL A 507 -14.90 -20.62 -2.73
N LEU A 508 -15.89 -20.81 -3.63
CA LEU A 508 -15.68 -20.65 -5.06
C LEU A 508 -15.15 -19.24 -5.41
N THR A 509 -15.76 -18.18 -4.85
CA THR A 509 -15.31 -16.81 -5.05
C THR A 509 -13.89 -16.59 -4.53
N LEU A 510 -13.57 -17.05 -3.32
CA LEU A 510 -12.25 -16.91 -2.74
C LEU A 510 -11.18 -17.64 -3.56
N ALA A 511 -11.47 -18.87 -4.00
CA ALA A 511 -10.55 -19.65 -4.81
C ALA A 511 -10.29 -19.01 -6.18
N VAL A 512 -11.35 -18.59 -6.89
CA VAL A 512 -11.20 -17.92 -8.19
C VAL A 512 -10.44 -16.60 -8.04
N ALA A 513 -10.76 -15.79 -7.03
CA ALA A 513 -10.05 -14.54 -6.76
C ALA A 513 -8.56 -14.78 -6.47
N TYR A 514 -8.24 -15.72 -5.58
CA TYR A 514 -6.86 -16.05 -5.22
C TYR A 514 -6.07 -16.54 -6.43
N LEU A 515 -6.61 -17.52 -7.16
CA LEU A 515 -5.94 -18.08 -8.34
C LEU A 515 -5.78 -17.05 -9.45
N SER A 516 -6.75 -16.13 -9.61
CA SER A 516 -6.67 -15.08 -10.63
C SER A 516 -5.48 -14.16 -10.39
N PHE A 517 -5.11 -13.87 -9.14
CA PHE A 517 -3.91 -13.08 -8.84
C PHE A 517 -2.64 -13.92 -8.77
N TYR A 518 -2.71 -15.18 -8.33
CA TYR A 518 -1.52 -15.97 -8.04
C TYR A 518 -0.93 -16.64 -9.28
N VAL A 519 -1.77 -17.24 -10.13
CA VAL A 519 -1.35 -18.02 -11.30
C VAL A 519 -0.60 -17.19 -12.34
N PRO A 520 -0.96 -15.93 -12.64
CA PRO A 520 -0.22 -15.13 -13.62
C PRO A 520 1.26 -14.97 -13.29
N TRP A 521 1.64 -14.94 -12.00
CA TRP A 521 3.04 -14.86 -11.59
C TRP A 521 3.85 -16.12 -11.90
N MET A 522 3.21 -17.25 -12.16
CA MET A 522 3.87 -18.49 -12.58
C MET A 522 4.38 -18.41 -14.02
N VAL A 523 3.73 -17.58 -14.86
CA VAL A 523 3.99 -17.48 -16.31
C VAL A 523 4.42 -16.07 -16.74
N ALA A 524 4.46 -15.11 -15.82
CA ALA A 524 4.83 -13.74 -16.12
C ALA A 524 6.29 -13.68 -16.65
N PRO A 525 6.55 -12.91 -17.73
CA PRO A 525 7.90 -12.79 -18.30
C PRO A 525 8.86 -11.97 -17.41
N ARG A 526 8.32 -11.27 -16.40
CA ARG A 526 9.09 -10.46 -15.44
C ARG A 526 9.88 -11.38 -14.50
N SER A 527 11.20 -11.21 -14.48
CA SER A 527 12.08 -12.09 -13.71
C SER A 527 12.33 -11.63 -12.26
N ILE A 528 12.09 -10.35 -11.98
CA ILE A 528 12.30 -9.70 -10.68
C ILE A 528 10.96 -9.37 -10.04
N THR A 529 10.67 -10.05 -8.93
CA THR A 529 9.41 -9.91 -8.19
C THR A 529 9.70 -9.89 -6.70
N PHE A 530 8.69 -9.52 -5.90
CA PHE A 530 8.83 -9.24 -4.47
C PHE A 530 7.58 -9.70 -3.71
N LEU A 531 7.68 -9.88 -2.40
CA LEU A 531 6.59 -10.41 -1.56
C LEU A 531 5.31 -9.56 -1.65
N TYR A 532 5.42 -8.24 -1.80
CA TYR A 532 4.24 -7.34 -1.89
C TYR A 532 3.32 -7.63 -3.08
N HIS A 533 3.78 -8.34 -4.11
CA HIS A 533 2.90 -8.81 -5.19
C HIS A 533 1.83 -9.82 -4.73
N TYR A 534 2.04 -10.44 -3.56
CA TYR A 534 1.11 -11.35 -2.92
C TYR A 534 0.07 -10.63 -2.04
N PHE A 535 0.19 -9.32 -1.83
CA PHE A 535 -0.71 -8.58 -0.95
C PHE A 535 -2.21 -8.72 -1.28
N PRO A 536 -2.65 -8.73 -2.57
CA PRO A 536 -4.06 -8.90 -2.92
C PRO A 536 -4.67 -10.22 -2.42
N MET A 537 -3.83 -11.23 -2.14
CA MET A 537 -4.24 -12.54 -1.66
C MET A 537 -4.43 -12.58 -0.15
N VAL A 538 -3.81 -11.66 0.62
CA VAL A 538 -3.86 -11.66 2.09
C VAL A 538 -5.29 -11.52 2.64
N PRO A 539 -6.15 -10.59 2.15
CA PRO A 539 -7.55 -10.56 2.57
C PRO A 539 -8.32 -11.86 2.26
N LEU A 540 -7.94 -12.57 1.18
CA LEU A 540 -8.56 -13.84 0.80
C LEU A 540 -8.13 -14.98 1.73
N LEU A 541 -6.88 -14.97 2.21
CA LEU A 541 -6.42 -15.88 3.28
C LEU A 541 -7.23 -15.65 4.55
N ILE A 542 -7.41 -14.38 4.96
CA ILE A 542 -8.22 -14.02 6.14
C ILE A 542 -9.66 -14.54 6.00
N LEU A 543 -10.31 -14.32 4.86
CA LEU A 543 -11.67 -14.83 4.63
C LEU A 543 -11.72 -16.37 4.65
N SER A 544 -10.66 -17.04 4.19
CA SER A 544 -10.56 -18.50 4.25
C SER A 544 -10.38 -19.03 5.67
N ILE A 545 -9.58 -18.33 6.50
CA ILE A 545 -9.48 -18.60 7.95
C ILE A 545 -10.86 -18.50 8.59
N VAL A 546 -11.56 -17.39 8.36
CA VAL A 546 -12.89 -17.16 8.95
C VAL A 546 -13.89 -18.22 8.51
N TRP A 547 -13.83 -18.66 7.25
CA TRP A 547 -14.67 -19.77 6.78
C TRP A 547 -14.38 -21.08 7.55
N MET A 548 -13.11 -21.41 7.79
CA MET A 548 -12.71 -22.58 8.57
C MET A 548 -13.09 -22.46 10.05
N LEU A 549 -12.89 -21.30 10.67
CA LEU A 549 -13.30 -21.04 12.06
C LEU A 549 -14.81 -21.18 12.21
N ARG A 550 -15.59 -20.63 11.27
CA ARG A 550 -17.04 -20.85 11.20
C ARG A 550 -17.37 -22.34 11.13
N TRP A 551 -16.69 -23.09 10.27
CA TRP A 551 -16.94 -24.52 10.10
C TRP A 551 -16.68 -25.31 11.39
N PHE A 552 -15.61 -24.99 12.14
CA PHE A 552 -15.33 -25.59 13.44
C PHE A 552 -16.40 -25.23 14.48
N GLU A 553 -16.78 -23.96 14.59
CA GLU A 553 -17.82 -23.50 15.54
C GLU A 553 -19.20 -24.13 15.27
N GLU A 554 -19.55 -24.35 14.00
CA GLU A 554 -20.82 -24.98 13.62
C GLU A 554 -20.85 -26.49 13.90
N ARG A 555 -19.68 -27.14 14.05
CA ARG A 555 -19.57 -28.59 14.25
C ARG A 555 -19.33 -29.00 15.69
N SER A 556 -18.77 -28.12 16.52
CA SER A 556 -18.53 -28.40 17.93
C SER A 556 -18.54 -27.12 18.76
N TYR A 557 -19.07 -27.19 19.99
CA TYR A 557 -18.94 -26.10 20.96
C TYR A 557 -17.47 -25.77 21.25
N LYS A 558 -16.57 -26.77 21.14
CA LYS A 558 -15.12 -26.58 21.27
C LYS A 558 -14.53 -25.73 20.13
N GLY A 559 -15.24 -25.58 19.01
CA GLY A 559 -14.81 -24.73 17.90
C GLY A 559 -14.65 -23.26 18.31
N ARG A 560 -15.43 -22.78 19.30
CA ARG A 560 -15.25 -21.41 19.83
C ARG A 560 -13.92 -21.22 20.53
N TRP A 561 -13.43 -22.25 21.23
CA TRP A 561 -12.09 -22.22 21.84
C TRP A 561 -10.99 -22.16 20.79
N VAL A 562 -11.14 -22.89 19.68
CA VAL A 562 -10.21 -22.79 18.54
C VAL A 562 -10.20 -21.37 17.98
N THR A 563 -11.37 -20.76 17.78
CA THR A 563 -11.48 -19.36 17.34
C THR A 563 -10.82 -18.40 18.31
N MET A 564 -11.12 -18.50 19.61
CA MET A 564 -10.52 -17.64 20.63
C MET A 564 -9.00 -17.80 20.70
N ALA A 565 -8.50 -19.03 20.68
CA ALA A 565 -7.07 -19.33 20.69
C ALA A 565 -6.39 -18.77 19.43
N PHE A 566 -6.96 -19.00 18.24
CA PHE A 566 -6.42 -18.47 16.99
C PHE A 566 -6.33 -16.95 17.01
N THR A 567 -7.41 -16.26 17.42
CA THR A 567 -7.40 -14.79 17.51
C THR A 567 -6.46 -14.27 18.59
N GLY A 568 -6.37 -14.96 19.74
CA GLY A 568 -5.48 -14.58 20.83
C GLY A 568 -4.01 -14.70 20.44
N VAL A 569 -3.63 -15.79 19.77
CA VAL A 569 -2.27 -15.98 19.26
C VAL A 569 -1.98 -14.99 18.12
N ALA A 570 -2.91 -14.74 17.21
CA ALA A 570 -2.73 -13.72 16.18
C ALA A 570 -2.48 -12.33 16.80
N ALA A 571 -3.20 -11.97 17.86
CA ALA A 571 -2.99 -10.72 18.58
C ALA A 571 -1.64 -10.68 19.30
N ALA A 572 -1.24 -11.77 19.95
CA ALA A 572 0.08 -11.88 20.57
C ALA A 572 1.21 -11.73 19.54
N LEU A 573 1.06 -12.31 18.35
CA LEU A 573 2.03 -12.17 17.26
C LEU A 573 2.08 -10.77 16.67
N LEU A 574 0.95 -10.05 16.58
CA LEU A 574 0.96 -8.64 16.22
C LEU A 574 1.86 -7.86 17.20
N VAL A 575 1.68 -8.06 18.51
CA VAL A 575 2.49 -7.38 19.53
C VAL A 575 3.96 -7.79 19.44
N TRP A 576 4.24 -9.08 19.25
CA TRP A 576 5.60 -9.63 19.13
C TRP A 576 6.38 -9.01 17.97
N PHE A 577 5.75 -8.89 16.80
CA PHE A 577 6.36 -8.32 15.60
C PHE A 577 6.12 -6.82 15.44
N TYR A 578 5.40 -6.17 16.36
CA TYR A 578 5.07 -4.74 16.27
C TYR A 578 6.29 -3.84 16.03
N PRO A 579 7.45 -4.04 16.70
CA PRO A 579 8.61 -3.19 16.48
C PRO A 579 9.09 -3.13 15.03
N ILE A 580 9.06 -4.26 14.31
CA ILE A 580 9.48 -4.32 12.90
C ILE A 580 8.40 -3.87 11.91
N TYR A 581 7.15 -3.74 12.37
CA TYR A 581 6.08 -3.17 11.54
C TYR A 581 6.10 -1.64 11.58
N THR A 582 6.55 -1.06 12.69
CA THR A 582 6.48 0.38 12.93
C THR A 582 7.82 1.10 12.88
N GLY A 583 8.95 0.38 12.98
CA GLY A 583 10.29 0.99 13.01
C GLY A 583 10.75 1.39 14.41
N MET A 584 10.20 0.76 15.47
CA MET A 584 10.68 1.00 16.83
C MET A 584 12.12 0.53 17.00
N THR A 585 12.92 1.32 17.71
CA THR A 585 14.25 0.91 18.14
C THR A 585 14.12 -0.18 19.21
N VAL A 586 14.82 -1.28 19.00
CA VAL A 586 14.89 -2.43 19.91
C VAL A 586 16.33 -2.91 19.99
N SER A 587 16.63 -3.80 20.94
CA SER A 587 17.94 -4.42 20.97
C SER A 587 18.17 -5.28 19.73
N ARG A 588 19.39 -5.23 19.22
CA ARG A 588 19.87 -6.06 18.09
C ARG A 588 19.82 -7.54 18.41
N GLU A 589 20.02 -7.91 19.68
CA GLU A 589 19.85 -9.28 20.15
C GLU A 589 18.40 -9.75 19.98
N TRP A 590 17.42 -8.93 20.39
CA TRP A 590 16.00 -9.23 20.19
C TRP A 590 15.68 -9.40 18.69
N MET A 591 16.16 -8.50 17.83
CA MET A 591 15.96 -8.62 16.38
C MET A 591 16.48 -9.97 15.84
N ASN A 592 17.69 -10.37 16.27
CA ASN A 592 18.35 -11.58 15.77
C ASN A 592 17.77 -12.88 16.34
N VAL A 593 17.30 -12.89 17.59
CA VAL A 593 16.85 -14.12 18.27
C VAL A 593 15.34 -14.25 18.29
N ALA A 594 14.61 -13.18 18.62
CA ALA A 594 13.17 -13.22 18.85
C ALA A 594 12.35 -13.03 17.57
N ILE A 595 12.85 -12.23 16.62
CA ILE A 595 12.10 -11.88 15.41
C ILE A 595 12.50 -12.74 14.20
N ARG A 596 13.79 -13.06 14.06
CA ARG A 596 14.32 -13.82 12.92
C ARG A 596 14.03 -15.32 13.02
N TRP A 597 12.77 -15.70 12.79
CA TRP A 597 12.34 -17.11 12.88
C TRP A 597 12.87 -17.97 11.74
N LEU A 598 13.11 -17.39 10.57
CA LEU A 598 13.74 -18.07 9.43
C LEU A 598 15.11 -17.46 9.13
N PRO A 599 16.13 -18.27 8.76
CA PRO A 599 17.44 -17.75 8.38
C PRO A 599 17.38 -16.74 7.21
N SER A 600 16.39 -16.89 6.33
CA SER A 600 16.15 -16.04 5.16
C SER A 600 15.48 -14.70 5.48
N TRP A 601 15.03 -14.46 6.71
CA TRP A 601 14.52 -13.17 7.16
C TRP A 601 15.71 -12.28 7.50
N GLY A 602 16.20 -11.54 6.49
CA GLY A 602 17.32 -10.61 6.62
C GLY A 602 16.84 -9.18 6.54
N PHE A 603 16.38 -8.65 7.67
CA PHE A 603 15.98 -7.26 7.88
C PHE A 603 16.52 -6.75 9.21
#